data_AF-W4KHA2-F1
#
_entry.id   AF-W4KHA2-F1
#
_cell.length_a   1.000
_cell.length_b   1.000
_cell.length_c   1.000
_cell.angle_alpha   90.00
_cell.angle_beta   90.00
_cell.angle_gamma   90.00
#
_symmetry.space_group_name_H-M   'P 1'
#
loop_
_entity.id
_entity.type
_entity.pdbx_description
1 polymer ?
#
loop_
_entity_poly.entity_id
_entity_poly.type
_entity_poly.pdbx_seq_one_letter_code
_entity_poly.pdbx_strand_id
1 'polypeptide(L)' 'VHSDLWGPAPIATRHGRQYWVTYTDDHSHLSHIYFLHKKNKTFSTYQKLTAW' A
#
# COMPACT_ATOMS: atom_id res chain seq x y z
N VAL A 1 -13.84 0.93 -0.20
CA VAL A 1 -12.37 0.87 -0.20
C VAL A 1 -11.94 -0.31 0.63
N HIS A 2 -11.55 -1.38 -0.04
CA HIS A 2 -10.87 -2.52 0.53
C HIS A 2 -9.35 -2.25 0.58
N SER A 3 -8.70 -2.60 1.69
CA SER A 3 -7.25 -2.43 1.83
C SER A 3 -6.56 -3.76 2.14
N ASP A 4 -5.55 -4.13 1.36
CA ASP A 4 -4.74 -5.33 1.59
C ASP A 4 -3.27 -4.95 1.79
N LEU A 5 -2.66 -5.45 2.87
CA LEU A 5 -1.26 -5.16 3.23
C LEU A 5 -0.44 -6.44 3.16
N TRP A 6 0.53 -6.44 2.25
CA TRP A 6 1.40 -7.58 2.02
C TRP A 6 2.83 -7.31 2.49
N GLY A 7 3.47 -8.35 3.05
CA GLY A 7 4.87 -8.38 3.42
C GLY A 7 5.15 -8.78 4.89
N PRO A 8 6.44 -8.93 5.27
CA PRO A 8 7.62 -8.57 4.48
C PRO A 8 7.87 -9.51 3.29
N ALA A 9 8.16 -8.92 2.14
CA ALA A 9 8.56 -9.60 0.93
C ALA A 9 9.88 -10.36 1.14
N PRO A 10 10.03 -11.60 0.62
CA PRO A 10 11.30 -12.30 0.67
C PRO A 10 12.42 -11.57 -0.10
N ILE A 11 12.05 -10.80 -1.13
CA ILE A 11 12.97 -9.99 -1.94
C ILE A 11 12.49 -8.54 -1.90
N ALA A 12 13.37 -7.63 -1.52
CA ALA A 12 13.06 -6.21 -1.54
C ALA A 12 13.05 -5.69 -2.99
N THR A 13 12.21 -4.68 -3.24
CA THR A 13 12.28 -3.90 -4.50
C THR A 13 13.65 -3.25 -4.66
N ARG A 14 13.97 -2.73 -5.86
CA ARG A 14 15.24 -2.02 -6.14
C ARG A 14 15.57 -0.90 -5.15
N HIS A 15 14.55 -0.31 -4.52
CA HIS A 15 14.70 0.75 -3.52
C HIS A 15 14.56 0.25 -2.07
N GLY A 16 14.71 -1.04 -1.79
CA GLY A 16 14.69 -1.56 -0.42
C GLY A 16 13.31 -1.56 0.25
N ARG A 17 12.22 -1.52 -0.54
CA ARG A 17 10.85 -1.64 -0.02
C ARG A 17 10.44 -3.11 0.02
N GLN A 18 9.91 -3.55 1.15
CA GLN A 18 9.55 -4.95 1.43
C GLN A 18 8.07 -5.12 1.77
N TYR A 19 7.31 -4.04 1.81
CA TYR A 19 5.88 -4.10 2.03
C TYR A 19 5.19 -3.36 0.90
N TRP A 20 3.95 -3.74 0.59
CA TRP A 20 3.07 -2.91 -0.20
C TRP A 20 1.66 -3.00 0.33
N VAL A 21 0.91 -1.92 0.16
CA VAL A 21 -0.51 -1.89 0.43
C VAL A 21 -1.25 -1.58 -0.85
N THR A 22 -2.34 -2.30 -1.10
CA THR A 22 -3.30 -1.99 -2.14
C THR A 22 -4.55 -1.40 -1.51
N TYR A 23 -5.10 -0.36 -2.13
CA TYR A 23 -6.40 0.21 -1.79
C TYR A 23 -7.29 0.13 -3.02
N THR A 24 -8.28 -0.73 -2.97
CA THR A 24 -9.24 -0.95 -4.05
C THR A 24 -10.54 -0.29 -3.69
N ASP A 25 -11.02 0.64 -4.52
CA ASP A 25 -12.36 1.17 -4.41
C ASP A 25 -13.37 0.14 -4.93
N ASP A 26 -14.31 -0.28 -4.09
CA ASP A 26 -15.29 -1.32 -4.42
C ASP A 26 -16.31 -0.87 -5.46
N HIS A 27 -16.54 0.44 -5.59
CA HIS A 27 -17.52 0.98 -6.52
C HIS A 27 -16.96 1.13 -7.95
N SER A 28 -15.76 1.70 -8.07
CA SER A 28 -15.09 1.92 -9.36
C SER A 28 -14.13 0.80 -9.77
N HIS A 29 -13.86 -0.15 -8.87
CA HIS A 29 -12.83 -1.19 -9.01
C HIS A 29 -11.39 -0.64 -9.22
N LEU A 30 -11.16 0.66 -8.96
CA LEU A 30 -9.84 1.27 -9.09
C LEU A 30 -8.95 0.89 -7.91
N SER A 31 -7.74 0.44 -8.22
CA SER A 31 -6.76 0.00 -7.21
C SER A 31 -5.51 0.88 -7.21
N HIS A 32 -5.17 1.41 -6.03
CA HIS A 32 -3.95 2.18 -5.80
C HIS A 32 -2.94 1.34 -5.02
N ILE A 33 -1.69 1.29 -5.49
CA ILE A 33 -0.62 0.49 -4.87
C ILE A 33 0.46 1.41 -4.31
N TYR A 34 0.81 1.22 -3.05
CA TYR A 34 1.91 1.93 -2.40
C TYR A 34 2.97 0.96 -1.88
N PHE A 35 4.21 1.14 -2.32
CA PHE A 35 5.35 0.40 -1.78
C PHE A 35 5.91 1.10 -0.52
N LEU A 36 6.18 0.32 0.53
CA LEU A 36 6.57 0.80 1.85
C LEU A 36 7.87 0.12 2.33
N HIS A 37 8.67 0.89 3.10
CA HIS A 37 9.84 0.36 3.79
C HIS A 37 9.49 -0.35 5.11
N LYS A 38 8.40 0.05 5.77
CA LYS A 38 7.97 -0.48 7.07
C LYS A 38 6.46 -0.68 7.07
N LYS A 39 6.00 -1.75 7.73
CA LYS A 39 4.57 -2.08 7.88
C LYS A 39 3.73 -0.94 8.49
N ASN A 40 4.31 -0.18 9.42
CA ASN A 40 3.60 0.93 10.09
C ASN A 40 3.36 2.17 9.22
N LYS A 41 3.92 2.23 8.00
CA LYS A 41 3.69 3.35 7.07
C LYS A 41 2.33 3.28 6.36
N THR A 42 1.60 2.17 6.50
CA THR A 42 0.28 1.95 5.89
C THR A 42 -0.74 3.02 6.29
N PHE A 43 -0.74 3.48 7.54
CA PHE A 43 -1.68 4.52 7.95
C PHE A 43 -1.40 5.86 7.24
N SER A 44 -0.12 6.24 7.14
CA SER A 44 0.27 7.47 6.45
C SER A 44 -0.05 7.43 4.95
N THR A 45 -0.02 6.26 4.30
CA THR A 45 -0.44 6.13 2.89
C THR A 45 -1.96 6.19 2.72
N TYR A 46 -2.72 5.67 3.67
CA TYR A 46 -4.17 5.80 3.67
C TYR A 46 -4.62 7.26 3.80
N GLN A 47 -3.99 8.02 4.70
CA GLN A 47 -4.25 9.47 4.82
C GLN A 47 -3.93 10.22 3.53
N LYS A 48 -2.91 9.80 2.77
CA LYS A 48 -2.60 10.39 1.47
C LYS A 48 -3.66 10.07 0.43
N LEU A 49 -4.16 8.83 0.38
CA LEU A 49 -5.21 8.43 -0.56
C LEU A 49 -6.50 9.24 -0.37
N THR A 50 -6.86 9.54 0.88
CA THR A 50 -8.09 10.28 1.22
C THR A 50 -8.00 11.78 1.01
N ALA A 51 -6.79 12.31 0.77
CA ALA A 51 -6.55 13.73 0.51
C ALA A 51 -6.50 14.08 -1.00
N TRP A 52 -6.87 13.14 -1.87
CA TRP A 52 -6.93 13.30 -3.33
C TRP A 52 -8.34 13.60 -3.81
#